data_AF-A0A6A6J7H7-F1
#
_entry.id   AF-A0A6A6J7H7-F1
#
_cell.length_a   1.000
_cell.length_b   1.000
_cell.length_c   1.000
_cell.angle_alpha   90.00
_cell.angle_beta   90.00
_cell.angle_gamma   90.00
#
_symmetry.space_group_name_H-M   'P 1'
#
loop_
_entity.id
_entity.type
_entity.pdbx_description
1 polymer ?
#
loop_
_entity_poly.entity_id
_entity_poly.type
_entity_poly.pdbx_seq_one_letter_code
_entity_poly.pdbx_strand_id
1 'polypeptide(L)' 'VIGCWASSGYSVQGCAQFEQKLRACMDAPRNQNMKKSNINYHLSRMYPKMKGPHKRD' A
#
# COMPACT_ATOMS: atom_id res chain seq x y z
N VAL A 1 3.64 13.02 -11.72
CA VAL A 1 3.43 14.46 -12.02
C VAL A 1 4.30 15.35 -11.15
N ILE A 2 4.18 15.31 -9.82
CA ILE A 2 4.94 16.18 -8.91
C ILE A 2 6.46 16.11 -9.16
N GLY A 3 7.04 14.90 -9.27
CA GLY A 3 8.46 14.73 -9.59
C GLY A 3 8.88 15.18 -11.00
N CYS A 4 7.93 15.26 -11.94
CA CYS A 4 8.17 15.75 -13.30
C CYS A 4 8.17 17.29 -13.35
N TRP A 5 7.24 17.93 -12.64
CA TRP A 5 7.24 19.38 -12.48
C TRP A 5 8.43 19.90 -11.66
N ALA A 6 8.88 19.13 -10.67
CA ALA A 6 10.04 19.48 -9.86
C ALA A 6 11.37 19.46 -10.66
N SER A 7 11.50 18.57 -11.65
CA SER A 7 12.74 18.43 -12.42
C SER A 7 12.74 19.22 -13.73
N SER A 8 11.59 19.32 -14.39
CA SER A 8 11.48 19.84 -15.76
C SER A 8 10.78 21.20 -15.83
N GLY A 9 10.19 21.66 -14.73
CA GLY A 9 9.36 22.86 -14.69
C GLY A 9 7.87 22.55 -14.85
N TYR A 10 7.03 23.51 -14.45
CA TYR A 10 5.58 23.34 -14.45
C TYR A 10 5.02 23.24 -15.89
N SER A 11 4.14 22.28 -16.15
CA SER A 11 3.42 22.10 -17.43
C SER A 11 4.27 21.85 -18.69
N VAL A 12 5.45 21.25 -18.56
CA VAL A 12 6.24 20.84 -19.75
C VAL A 12 5.57 19.66 -20.47
N GLN A 13 5.55 19.68 -21.80
CA GLN A 13 4.96 18.63 -22.66
C GLN A 13 5.42 17.20 -22.30
N GLY A 14 6.64 17.05 -21.77
CA GLY A 14 7.17 15.76 -21.29
C GLY A 14 6.39 15.15 -20.11
N CYS A 15 5.64 15.94 -19.35
CA CYS A 15 4.83 15.47 -18.22
C CYS A 15 3.39 15.07 -18.63
N ALA A 16 2.96 15.33 -19.87
CA ALA A 16 1.58 15.13 -20.32
C ALA A 16 1.11 13.68 -20.17
N GLN A 17 1.98 12.70 -20.46
CA GLN A 17 1.67 11.29 -20.28
C GLN A 17 1.45 10.93 -18.80
N PHE A 18 2.24 11.50 -17.90
CA PHE A 18 2.08 11.28 -16.46
C PHE A 18 0.82 11.94 -15.91
N GLU A 19 0.45 13.12 -16.44
CA GLU A 19 -0.79 13.81 -16.07
C GLU A 19 -2.03 13.01 -16.50
N GLN A 20 -2.02 12.45 -17.72
CA GLN A 20 -3.10 11.57 -18.19
C GLN A 20 -3.25 10.32 -17.32
N LYS A 21 -2.15 9.68 -16.92
CA LYS A 21 -2.19 8.51 -16.02
C LYS A 21 -2.69 8.87 -14.62
N LEU A 22 -2.28 10.03 -14.10
CA LEU A 22 -2.79 10.52 -12.81
C LEU A 22 -4.29 10.78 -12.87
N ARG A 23 -4.76 11.42 -13.94
CA ARG A 23 -6.18 11.69 -14.14
C ARG A 23 -7.00 10.40 -14.21
N ALA A 24 -6.53 9.42 -14.98
CA ALA A 24 -7.17 8.10 -15.05
C ALA A 24 -7.23 7.40 -13.67
N CYS A 25 -6.22 7.59 -12.81
CA CYS A 25 -6.21 7.05 -11.45
C CYS A 25 -7.22 7.78 -10.52
N MET A 26 -7.32 9.10 -10.63
CA MET A 26 -8.22 9.92 -9.80
C MET A 26 -9.69 9.78 -10.21
N ASP A 27 -9.96 9.58 -11.50
CA ASP A 27 -11.31 9.36 -12.03
C ASP A 27 -11.81 7.93 -11.75
N ALA A 28 -10.90 6.98 -11.49
CA ALA A 28 -11.27 5.61 -11.16
C ALA A 28 -11.91 5.54 -9.75
N PRO A 29 -12.99 4.76 -9.57
CA PRO A 29 -13.58 4.56 -8.26
C PRO A 29 -12.56 3.86 -7.34
N ARG A 30 -12.54 4.30 -6.08
CA ARG A 30 -11.60 3.76 -5.10
C ARG A 30 -11.87 2.28 -4.89
N ASN A 31 -10.81 1.47 -4.93
CA ASN A 31 -10.90 0.04 -4.63
C ASN A 31 -11.55 -0.18 -3.26
N GLN A 32 -12.40 -1.20 -3.20
CA GLN A 32 -13.01 -1.61 -1.94
C GLN A 32 -11.91 -2.04 -0.96
N ASN A 33 -12.17 -1.77 0.33
CA ASN A 33 -11.24 -2.18 1.39
C ASN A 33 -11.03 -3.69 1.33
N MET A 34 -9.78 -4.11 1.15
CA MET A 34 -9.44 -5.53 1.14
C MET A 34 -9.78 -6.17 2.49
N LYS A 35 -10.27 -7.41 2.44
CA LYS A 35 -10.53 -8.18 3.65
C LYS A 35 -9.21 -8.35 4.42
N LYS A 36 -9.24 -8.00 5.71
CA LYS A 36 -8.08 -8.19 6.59
C LYS A 36 -7.74 -9.69 6.68
N SER A 37 -6.44 -9.99 6.71
CA SER A 37 -5.96 -11.36 6.88
C SER A 37 -6.13 -11.83 8.32
N ASN A 38 -6.49 -13.10 8.50
CA ASN A 38 -6.68 -13.75 9.81
C ASN A 38 -5.38 -14.33 10.39
N ILE A 39 -4.21 -13.90 9.92
CA ILE A 39 -2.91 -14.41 10.37
C ILE A 39 -2.77 -14.34 11.90
N ASN A 40 -3.09 -13.20 12.51
CA ASN A 40 -2.98 -13.04 13.96
C ASN A 40 -3.88 -14.00 14.73
N TYR A 41 -5.07 -14.32 14.22
CA TYR A 41 -5.97 -15.30 14.84
C TYR A 41 -5.35 -16.70 14.90
N HIS A 42 -4.73 -17.14 13.80
CA HIS A 42 -4.09 -18.45 13.74
C HIS A 42 -2.79 -18.48 14.55
N LEU A 43 -1.97 -17.42 14.48
CA LEU A 43 -0.73 -17.31 15.23
C LEU A 43 -0.98 -17.37 16.74
N SER A 44 -1.95 -16.61 17.27
CA SER A 44 -2.29 -16.66 18.71
C SER A 44 -2.74 -18.04 19.17
N ARG A 45 -3.46 -18.79 18.32
CA ARG A 45 -3.91 -20.15 18.65
C ARG A 45 -2.77 -21.18 18.61
N MET A 46 -1.85 -21.04 17.67
CA MET A 46 -0.70 -21.93 17.55
C MET A 46 0.43 -21.58 18.52
N TYR A 47 0.49 -20.35 19.01
CA TYR A 47 1.54 -19.87 19.89
C TYR A 47 1.80 -20.78 21.10
N PRO A 48 0.80 -21.29 21.85
CA PRO A 48 1.03 -22.22 22.95
C PRO A 48 1.63 -23.57 22.54
N LYS A 49 1.48 -23.97 21.28
CA LYS A 49 1.95 -25.25 20.73
C LYS A 49 3.31 -25.13 20.03
N MET A 50 3.66 -23.93 19.57
CA MET A 50 4.92 -23.64 18.88
C MET A 50 5.96 -22.97 19.77
N LYS A 51 5.54 -22.33 20.87
CA LYS A 51 6.49 -21.71 21.79
C LYS A 51 7.29 -22.80 22.53
N GLY A 52 8.61 -22.64 22.54
CA GLY A 52 9.50 -23.47 23.36
C GLY A 52 9.29 -23.24 24.87
N PRO A 53 10.04 -23.97 25.72
CA PRO A 53 9.96 -23.78 27.18
C PRO A 53 10.23 -22.32 27.53
N HIS A 54 9.21 -21.65 28.06
CA HIS A 54 9.26 -20.25 28.42
C HIS A 54 9.20 -20.16 29.95
N LYS A 55 10.22 -19.56 30.57
CA LYS A 55 10.15 -19.16 31.98
C LYS A 55 9.00 -18.17 32.12
N ARG A 56 8.00 -18.50 32.94
CA ARG A 56 7.10 -17.51 33.50
C ARG A 56 7.94 -16.74 34.50
N ASP A 57 8.08 -15.43 34.30
CA ASP A 57 8.53 -14.53 35.36
C ASP A 57 7.62 -14.68 36.60
#